data_AF-A0A6G7BNV9-F1
#
_entry.id   AF-A0A6G7BNV9-F1
#
_cell.length_a   1.000
_cell.length_b   1.000
_cell.length_c   1.000
_cell.angle_alpha   90.00
_cell.angle_beta   90.00
_cell.angle_gamma   90.00
#
_symmetry.space_group_name_H-M   'P 1'
#
loop_
_entity.id
_entity.type
_entity.pdbx_description
1 polymer ?
#
loop_
_entity_poly.entity_id
_entity_poly.type
_entity_poly.pdbx_seq_one_letter_code
_entity_poly.pdbx_strand_id
1 'polypeptide(L)'
;MRRKLTILLFSVLFLIVASCSRNEPFDPKPQPEPEPLIEYACPKADDIYKIYPDTFFVNPTGLYIIHENKPIKLTYTDEFSTTFALFTCEGKFDNRNMTVNSPLSWKIKTADQEPREVVYANQGVIQIKQVLLPKDIDRILTFKEGEKMEYSVSLLNFKEDVIQTSKITFIYKKDLQP
;
A
#
# COMPACT_ATOMS: atom_id res chain seq x y z
N MET A 1 -24.79 -77.21 -24.79
CA MET A 1 -24.90 -75.97 -23.99
C MET A 1 -23.62 -75.78 -23.18
N ARG A 2 -23.05 -74.56 -23.13
CA ARG A 2 -21.76 -74.27 -22.45
C ARG A 2 -21.87 -74.44 -20.93
N ARG A 3 -20.88 -75.08 -20.30
CA ARG A 3 -20.69 -75.07 -18.84
C ARG A 3 -19.56 -74.11 -18.45
N LYS A 4 -19.97 -73.11 -17.66
CA LYS A 4 -19.30 -72.37 -16.57
C LYS A 4 -17.78 -72.15 -16.57
N LEU A 5 -17.46 -70.88 -16.34
CA LEU A 5 -16.20 -70.29 -15.88
C LEU A 5 -15.68 -70.94 -14.57
N THR A 6 -14.36 -71.08 -14.43
CA THR A 6 -13.65 -71.11 -13.14
C THR A 6 -12.25 -70.48 -13.30
N ILE A 7 -11.61 -70.07 -12.20
CA ILE A 7 -10.65 -68.95 -12.11
C ILE A 7 -9.34 -69.41 -11.41
N LEU A 8 -8.24 -68.66 -11.61
CA LEU A 8 -6.93 -68.70 -10.91
C LEU A 8 -6.03 -69.93 -11.25
N LEU A 9 -4.70 -69.92 -11.09
CA LEU A 9 -3.73 -69.05 -10.39
C LEU A 9 -2.41 -68.90 -11.23
N PHE A 10 -1.61 -67.85 -10.98
CA PHE A 10 -0.12 -67.79 -10.81
C PHE A 10 0.79 -68.88 -11.47
N SER A 11 2.04 -68.65 -11.92
CA SER A 11 3.02 -67.59 -11.59
C SER A 11 4.27 -67.65 -12.52
N VAL A 12 4.85 -66.48 -12.84
CA VAL A 12 6.32 -66.19 -12.97
C VAL A 12 7.21 -67.10 -13.83
N LEU A 13 7.81 -66.54 -14.90
CA LEU A 13 9.26 -66.24 -15.02
C LEU A 13 9.50 -65.43 -16.32
N PHE A 14 9.82 -64.13 -16.22
CA PHE A 14 11.18 -63.58 -16.36
C PHE A 14 11.80 -63.65 -17.77
N LEU A 15 11.81 -62.51 -18.45
CA LEU A 15 12.88 -62.09 -19.38
C LEU A 15 12.96 -60.55 -19.43
N ILE A 16 13.87 -60.01 -18.63
CA ILE A 16 14.51 -58.69 -18.79
C ILE A 16 15.58 -58.91 -19.91
N VAL A 17 15.95 -58.05 -20.87
CA VAL A 17 16.17 -56.59 -21.01
C VAL A 17 15.74 -56.18 -22.46
N ALA A 18 15.80 -54.96 -23.02
CA ALA A 18 16.26 -53.60 -22.63
C ALA A 18 15.56 -52.53 -23.52
N SER A 19 15.81 -51.25 -23.23
CA SER A 19 15.68 -50.08 -24.14
C SER A 19 14.28 -49.69 -24.66
N CYS A 20 13.81 -48.45 -24.57
CA CYS A 20 14.40 -47.21 -24.02
C CYS A 20 13.32 -46.43 -23.25
N SER A 21 13.59 -46.06 -22.00
CA SER A 21 12.87 -44.95 -21.36
C SER A 21 13.35 -43.65 -21.99
N ARG A 22 12.61 -43.13 -22.97
CA ARG A 22 12.80 -41.74 -23.41
C ARG A 22 12.10 -40.81 -22.42
N ASN A 23 12.64 -40.77 -21.20
CA ASN A 23 12.48 -39.61 -20.35
C ASN A 23 13.22 -38.49 -21.07
N GLU A 24 12.47 -37.64 -21.76
CA GLU A 24 13.03 -36.35 -22.18
C GLU A 24 13.58 -35.67 -20.93
N PRO A 25 14.79 -35.06 -21.00
CA PRO A 25 15.24 -34.19 -19.93
C PRO A 25 14.14 -33.15 -19.72
N PHE A 26 13.56 -33.13 -18.53
CA PHE A 26 12.68 -32.05 -18.14
C PHE A 26 13.58 -30.86 -17.83
N ASP A 27 14.19 -30.29 -18.88
CA ASP A 27 14.93 -29.05 -18.80
C ASP A 27 13.92 -28.01 -18.30
N PRO A 28 14.02 -27.54 -17.04
CA PRO A 28 13.15 -26.47 -16.60
C PRO A 28 13.47 -25.30 -17.52
N LYS A 29 12.47 -24.80 -18.25
CA LYS A 29 12.62 -23.57 -19.02
C LYS A 29 13.29 -22.56 -18.08
N PRO A 30 14.41 -21.92 -18.49
CA PRO A 30 15.04 -20.90 -17.68
C PRO A 30 13.94 -19.96 -17.21
N GLN A 31 13.82 -19.78 -15.89
CA GLN A 31 12.88 -18.77 -15.40
C GLN A 31 13.25 -17.47 -16.11
N PRO A 32 12.29 -16.77 -16.73
CA PRO A 32 12.59 -15.49 -17.36
C PRO A 32 13.27 -14.63 -16.31
N GLU A 33 14.36 -13.95 -16.69
CA GLU A 33 15.05 -13.05 -15.77
C GLU A 33 14.01 -12.11 -15.16
N PRO A 34 13.98 -11.97 -13.82
CA PRO A 34 13.00 -11.09 -13.20
C PRO A 34 13.18 -9.70 -13.79
N GLU A 35 12.08 -9.12 -14.30
CA GLU A 35 12.12 -7.81 -14.95
C GLU A 35 12.83 -6.81 -14.01
N PRO A 36 13.79 -6.02 -14.53
CA PRO A 36 14.59 -5.14 -13.70
C PRO A 36 13.65 -4.18 -12.96
N LEU A 37 13.80 -4.13 -11.63
CA LEU A 37 12.98 -3.28 -10.79
C LEU A 37 13.23 -1.81 -11.15
N ILE A 38 12.32 -1.21 -11.91
CA ILE A 38 12.40 0.21 -12.27
C ILE A 38 11.94 1.02 -11.05
N GLU A 39 12.90 1.56 -10.30
CA GLU A 39 12.62 2.49 -9.20
C GLU A 39 12.36 3.89 -9.77
N TYR A 40 11.13 4.38 -9.61
CA TYR A 40 10.72 5.70 -10.08
C TYR A 40 11.03 6.77 -9.05
N ALA A 41 12.31 7.00 -8.80
CA ALA A 41 12.76 8.29 -8.29
C ALA A 41 12.14 9.40 -9.15
N CYS A 42 11.83 10.55 -8.55
CA CYS A 42 11.32 11.68 -9.33
C CYS A 42 12.29 12.01 -10.48
N PRO A 43 11.79 12.53 -11.62
CA PRO A 43 12.52 12.54 -12.89
C PRO A 43 13.76 13.45 -12.92
N LYS A 44 14.09 14.12 -11.82
CA LYS A 44 15.34 14.84 -11.58
C LYS A 44 15.94 14.35 -10.27
N ALA A 45 17.27 14.29 -10.20
CA ALA A 45 18.02 13.72 -9.08
C ALA A 45 17.77 14.37 -7.71
N ASP A 46 17.18 15.56 -7.66
CA ASP A 46 16.91 16.34 -6.44
C ASP A 46 15.40 16.51 -6.13
N ASP A 47 14.50 15.99 -6.96
CA ASP A 47 13.05 16.18 -6.78
C ASP A 47 12.55 15.32 -5.60
N ILE A 48 12.33 15.95 -4.44
CA ILE A 48 11.78 15.30 -3.25
C ILE A 48 10.27 15.06 -3.43
N TYR A 49 9.80 13.86 -3.08
CA TYR A 49 8.38 13.56 -3.10
C TYR A 49 7.63 14.37 -2.02
N LYS A 50 6.53 15.03 -2.37
CA LYS A 50 5.71 15.80 -1.40
C LYS A 50 4.33 15.19 -1.20
N ILE A 51 3.91 15.04 0.05
CA ILE A 51 2.51 14.74 0.41
C ILE A 51 1.70 16.02 0.20
N TYR A 52 0.53 15.93 -0.45
CA TYR A 52 -0.37 17.08 -0.55
C TYR A 52 -1.85 16.67 -0.45
N PRO A 53 -2.64 17.29 0.46
CA PRO A 53 -2.20 18.24 1.48
C PRO A 53 -1.45 17.54 2.63
N ASP A 54 -0.50 18.25 3.26
CA ASP A 54 0.23 17.78 4.45
C ASP A 54 -0.38 18.28 5.77
N THR A 55 -1.32 19.22 5.71
CA THR A 55 -1.89 19.91 6.85
C THR A 55 -3.41 19.86 6.79
N PHE A 56 -4.01 19.34 7.86
CA PHE A 56 -5.45 19.11 8.00
C PHE A 56 -5.95 19.80 9.27
N PHE A 57 -7.23 20.19 9.26
CA PHE A 57 -7.90 20.85 10.37
C PHE A 57 -9.06 19.99 10.86
N VAL A 58 -9.18 19.84 12.18
CA VAL A 58 -10.18 18.96 12.82
C VAL A 58 -11.04 19.80 13.76
N ASN A 59 -12.35 19.61 13.71
CA ASN A 59 -13.28 20.18 14.67
C ASN A 59 -14.51 19.26 14.85
N PRO A 60 -15.44 19.55 15.79
CA PRO A 60 -16.61 18.69 16.04
C PRO A 60 -17.55 18.51 14.84
N THR A 61 -17.44 19.35 13.81
CA THR A 61 -18.25 19.27 12.60
C THR A 61 -17.57 18.50 11.45
N GLY A 62 -16.27 18.24 11.53
CA GLY A 62 -15.57 17.31 10.65
C GLY A 62 -14.06 17.55 10.47
N LEU A 63 -13.54 17.02 9.37
CA LEU A 63 -12.17 17.16 8.90
C LEU A 63 -12.12 18.10 7.68
N TYR A 64 -11.08 18.93 7.60
CA TYR A 64 -10.95 19.99 6.59
C TYR A 64 -9.51 20.15 6.11
N ILE A 65 -9.36 20.79 4.95
CA ILE A 65 -8.10 21.34 4.43
C ILE A 65 -8.31 22.81 4.06
N ILE A 66 -7.25 23.61 4.00
CA ILE A 66 -7.33 24.95 3.39
C ILE A 66 -6.85 24.86 1.95
N HIS A 67 -7.68 25.28 1.01
CA HIS A 67 -7.35 25.39 -0.41
C HIS A 67 -7.84 26.75 -0.90
N GLU A 68 -6.98 27.51 -1.60
CA GLU A 68 -7.28 28.88 -2.05
C GLU A 68 -7.84 29.80 -0.93
N ASN A 69 -7.26 29.69 0.28
CA ASN A 69 -7.70 30.37 1.52
C ASN A 69 -9.13 30.02 2.00
N LYS A 70 -9.76 28.99 1.45
CA LYS A 70 -11.08 28.49 1.88
C LYS A 70 -10.97 27.11 2.52
N PRO A 71 -11.73 26.83 3.59
CA PRO A 71 -11.80 25.50 4.18
C PRO A 71 -12.67 24.57 3.35
N ILE A 72 -12.09 23.49 2.82
CA ILE A 72 -12.82 22.42 2.14
C ILE A 72 -13.04 21.28 3.13
N LYS A 73 -14.31 20.92 3.37
CA LYS A 73 -14.68 19.75 4.18
C LYS A 73 -14.34 18.46 3.44
N LEU A 74 -13.67 17.54 4.12
CA LEU A 74 -13.32 16.23 3.61
C LEU A 74 -14.35 15.17 4.03
N THR A 75 -14.47 14.11 3.24
CA THR A 75 -15.28 12.93 3.59
C THR A 75 -14.44 12.02 4.49
N TYR A 76 -14.96 11.70 5.67
CA TYR A 76 -14.36 10.76 6.60
C TYR A 76 -15.47 9.84 7.14
N THR A 77 -15.61 8.64 6.56
CA THR A 77 -16.45 7.55 7.07
C THR A 77 -15.75 6.20 6.84
N ASP A 78 -16.25 5.15 7.50
CA ASP A 78 -15.72 3.78 7.32
C ASP A 78 -15.92 3.25 5.90
N GLU A 79 -17.00 3.65 5.21
CA GLU A 79 -17.27 3.29 3.82
C GLU A 79 -16.49 4.17 2.83
N PHE A 80 -16.47 5.48 3.05
CA PHE A 80 -15.92 6.47 2.14
C PHE A 80 -14.99 7.45 2.87
N SER A 81 -13.72 7.44 2.50
CA SER A 81 -12.71 8.36 3.02
C SER A 81 -12.08 9.13 1.86
N THR A 82 -11.86 10.42 2.03
CA THR A 82 -11.09 11.21 1.06
C THR A 82 -9.72 10.58 0.87
N THR A 83 -9.41 10.34 -0.40
CA THR A 83 -8.09 9.93 -0.88
C THR A 83 -7.30 11.17 -1.26
N PHE A 84 -6.04 11.26 -0.85
CA PHE A 84 -5.14 12.34 -1.25
C PHE A 84 -3.83 11.81 -1.84
N ALA A 85 -3.14 12.69 -2.56
CA ALA A 85 -1.91 12.35 -3.23
C ALA A 85 -0.82 12.13 -2.20
N LEU A 86 -0.23 10.94 -2.22
CA LEU A 86 1.06 10.77 -1.61
C LEU A 86 2.13 11.26 -2.56
N PHE A 87 3.17 11.83 -1.98
CA PHE A 87 4.52 11.74 -2.52
C PHE A 87 4.60 12.00 -4.03
N THR A 88 4.03 13.13 -4.47
CA THR A 88 4.13 13.60 -5.86
C THR A 88 5.39 14.45 -6.00
N CYS A 89 6.10 14.31 -7.13
CA CYS A 89 7.17 15.23 -7.49
C CYS A 89 6.63 16.66 -7.56
N GLU A 90 7.45 17.65 -7.16
CA GLU A 90 7.03 19.05 -7.14
C GLU A 90 6.54 19.51 -8.53
N GLY A 91 5.34 20.12 -8.56
CA GLY A 91 4.69 20.53 -9.81
C GLY A 91 4.10 19.37 -10.66
N LYS A 92 3.94 18.17 -10.11
CA LYS A 92 3.34 16.99 -10.80
C LYS A 92 2.08 16.43 -10.13
N PHE A 93 1.40 17.22 -9.31
CA PHE A 93 0.21 16.79 -8.56
C PHE A 93 -0.90 16.17 -9.44
N ASP A 94 -1.12 16.69 -10.64
CA ASP A 94 -2.16 16.18 -11.56
C ASP A 94 -1.82 14.81 -12.17
N ASN A 95 -0.53 14.46 -12.22
CA ASN A 95 -0.04 13.18 -12.75
C ASN A 95 0.00 12.07 -11.68
N ARG A 96 -0.46 12.34 -10.45
CA ARG A 96 -0.44 11.39 -9.31
C ARG A 96 -1.01 10.01 -9.63
N ASN A 97 -2.14 9.96 -10.34
CA ASN A 97 -2.82 8.71 -10.70
C ASN A 97 -2.17 8.01 -11.91
N MET A 98 -1.15 8.62 -12.54
CA MET A 98 -0.47 8.12 -13.73
C MET A 98 0.93 7.58 -13.44
N THR A 99 1.43 7.66 -12.19
CA THR A 99 2.70 7.05 -11.80
C THR A 99 2.53 5.54 -11.66
N VAL A 100 2.70 4.83 -12.77
CA VAL A 100 2.96 3.40 -12.80
C VAL A 100 4.21 3.14 -11.95
N ASN A 101 4.08 2.32 -10.91
CA ASN A 101 5.14 1.99 -9.92
C ASN A 101 5.46 3.07 -8.85
N SER A 102 4.46 3.82 -8.38
CA SER A 102 4.58 4.54 -7.10
C SER A 102 4.78 3.55 -5.92
N PRO A 103 5.52 3.88 -4.84
CA PRO A 103 6.00 2.87 -3.90
C PRO A 103 4.87 2.16 -3.13
N LEU A 104 5.05 0.85 -2.93
CA LEU A 104 3.97 -0.09 -2.61
C LEU A 104 3.40 0.03 -1.19
N SER A 105 4.10 0.64 -0.25
CA SER A 105 3.65 0.68 1.14
C SER A 105 4.25 1.84 1.93
N TRP A 106 3.62 2.13 3.07
CA TRP A 106 4.08 3.14 4.00
C TRP A 106 3.90 2.71 5.45
N LYS A 107 4.81 3.21 6.30
CA LYS A 107 4.75 3.05 7.75
C LYS A 107 4.36 4.37 8.40
N ILE A 108 3.30 4.32 9.21
CA ILE A 108 2.73 5.50 9.87
C ILE A 108 3.10 5.44 11.35
N LYS A 109 3.61 6.54 11.89
CA LYS A 109 3.94 6.69 13.32
C LYS A 109 3.34 7.99 13.85
N THR A 110 2.60 7.90 14.95
CA THR A 110 2.18 9.07 15.73
C THR A 110 3.36 9.72 16.45
N ALA A 111 3.17 10.94 16.96
CA ALA A 111 4.10 11.60 17.87
C ALA A 111 4.38 10.73 19.12
N ASP A 112 3.34 10.10 19.67
CA ASP A 112 3.50 8.96 20.58
C ASP A 112 3.86 7.72 19.76
N GLN A 113 4.94 7.04 20.12
CA GLN A 113 5.62 6.05 19.27
C GLN A 113 4.90 4.70 19.15
N GLU A 114 3.57 4.67 19.22
CA GLU A 114 2.76 3.50 18.91
C GLU A 114 3.07 3.00 17.48
N PRO A 115 3.57 1.77 17.31
CA PRO A 115 3.75 1.21 15.98
C PRO A 115 2.39 0.90 15.36
N ARG A 116 2.09 1.53 14.22
CA ARG A 116 0.94 1.15 13.38
C ARG A 116 1.38 0.09 12.37
N GLU A 117 0.43 -0.70 11.90
CA GLU A 117 0.65 -1.64 10.81
C GLU A 117 1.13 -0.91 9.54
N VAL A 118 1.90 -1.62 8.71
CA VAL A 118 2.29 -1.13 7.39
C VAL A 118 1.04 -1.14 6.51
N VAL A 119 0.71 0.01 5.94
CA VAL A 119 -0.45 0.16 5.06
C VAL A 119 0.03 0.20 3.62
N TYR A 120 -0.63 -0.58 2.77
CA TYR A 120 -0.23 -0.79 1.38
C TYR A 120 -0.96 0.17 0.43
N ALA A 121 -0.20 0.65 -0.55
CA ALA A 121 -0.66 1.47 -1.67
C ALA A 121 -1.23 0.59 -2.77
N ASN A 122 -2.33 1.03 -3.39
CA ASN A 122 -2.67 0.53 -4.71
C ASN A 122 -2.16 1.44 -5.85
N GLN A 123 -2.05 2.75 -5.65
CA GLN A 123 -1.74 3.72 -6.72
C GLN A 123 -1.04 5.02 -6.25
N GLY A 124 -0.14 4.99 -5.26
CA GLY A 124 0.52 6.22 -4.80
C GLY A 124 -0.43 7.25 -4.15
N VAL A 125 -1.52 6.75 -3.55
CA VAL A 125 -2.54 7.57 -2.89
C VAL A 125 -3.01 6.88 -1.62
N ILE A 126 -3.29 7.67 -0.59
CA ILE A 126 -3.68 7.19 0.74
C ILE A 126 -5.06 7.71 1.10
N GLN A 127 -5.85 6.90 1.81
CA GLN A 127 -7.10 7.34 2.41
C GLN A 127 -6.83 7.94 3.79
N ILE A 128 -7.43 9.07 4.11
CA ILE A 128 -7.15 9.74 5.40
C ILE A 128 -7.46 8.88 6.63
N LYS A 129 -8.47 7.99 6.57
CA LYS A 129 -8.76 7.00 7.63
C LYS A 129 -7.65 5.96 7.88
N GLN A 130 -6.67 5.84 6.99
CA GLN A 130 -5.49 5.00 7.19
C GLN A 130 -4.39 5.73 7.98
N VAL A 131 -4.39 7.07 7.99
CA VAL A 131 -3.46 7.91 8.76
C VAL A 131 -4.04 8.24 10.12
N LEU A 132 -5.23 8.83 10.10
CA LEU A 132 -5.97 9.30 11.26
C LEU A 132 -7.04 8.26 11.58
N LEU A 133 -6.96 7.62 12.74
CA LEU A 133 -7.94 6.64 13.20
C LEU A 133 -9.04 7.34 14.02
N PRO A 134 -10.22 6.72 14.23
CA PRO A 134 -11.27 7.30 15.07
C PRO A 134 -10.79 7.72 16.46
N LYS A 135 -10.00 6.88 17.14
CA LYS A 135 -9.39 7.19 18.45
C LYS A 135 -8.51 8.44 18.45
N ASP A 136 -7.93 8.76 17.30
CA ASP A 136 -7.06 9.93 17.14
C ASP A 136 -7.89 11.20 16.97
N ILE A 137 -9.04 11.11 16.27
CA ILE A 137 -10.03 12.19 16.17
C ILE A 137 -10.56 12.52 17.56
N ASP A 138 -11.02 11.52 18.31
CA ASP A 138 -11.55 11.69 19.67
C ASP A 138 -10.55 12.45 20.57
N ARG A 139 -9.27 12.10 20.47
CA ARG A 139 -8.18 12.80 21.16
C ARG A 139 -7.97 14.23 20.66
N ILE A 140 -7.91 14.48 19.35
CA ILE A 140 -7.72 15.83 18.80
C ILE A 140 -8.91 16.73 19.16
N LEU A 141 -10.13 16.20 19.31
CA LEU A 141 -11.29 16.97 19.76
C LEU A 141 -11.20 17.44 21.23
N THR A 142 -10.27 16.90 22.03
CA THR A 142 -9.97 17.39 23.40
C THR A 142 -8.92 18.51 23.46
N PHE A 143 -8.31 18.84 22.32
CA PHE A 143 -7.23 19.83 22.25
C PHE A 143 -7.75 21.26 22.41
N LYS A 144 -6.84 22.17 22.78
CA LYS A 144 -7.08 23.62 22.72
C LYS A 144 -6.94 24.14 21.29
N GLU A 145 -7.51 25.31 21.04
CA GLU A 145 -7.40 26.00 19.74
C GLU A 145 -5.94 26.10 19.27
N GLY A 146 -5.65 25.59 18.09
CA GLY A 146 -4.31 25.62 17.48
C GLY A 146 -3.32 24.55 17.98
N GLU A 147 -3.67 23.73 18.98
CA GLU A 147 -2.87 22.54 19.32
C GLU A 147 -2.93 21.51 18.17
N LYS A 148 -1.83 20.76 18.00
CA LYS A 148 -1.61 19.91 16.83
C LYS A 148 -1.07 18.53 17.18
N MET A 149 -1.37 17.56 16.31
CA MET A 149 -0.81 16.21 16.32
C MET A 149 -0.07 15.98 15.00
N GLU A 150 1.16 15.48 15.08
CA GLU A 150 1.99 15.18 13.91
C GLU A 150 2.15 13.65 13.72
N TYR A 151 2.10 13.23 12.47
CA TYR A 151 2.26 11.86 12.03
C TYR A 151 3.44 11.78 11.08
N SER A 152 4.41 10.93 11.38
CA SER A 152 5.47 10.59 10.43
C SER A 152 4.96 9.50 9.49
N VAL A 153 4.95 9.78 8.19
CA VAL A 153 4.62 8.83 7.13
C VAL A 153 5.90 8.51 6.37
N SER A 154 6.37 7.27 6.50
CA SER A 154 7.57 6.78 5.82
C SER A 154 7.18 5.99 4.58
N LEU A 155 7.66 6.43 3.42
CA LEU A 155 7.54 5.78 2.13
C LEU A 155 8.54 4.61 2.05
N LEU A 156 8.08 3.41 1.67
CA LEU A 156 8.91 2.20 1.68
C LEU A 156 9.13 1.64 0.26
N ASN A 157 10.30 1.04 0.03
CA ASN A 157 10.56 0.26 -1.19
C ASN A 157 9.96 -1.16 -1.09
N PHE A 158 10.16 -1.97 -2.13
CA PHE A 158 9.69 -3.36 -2.21
C PHE A 158 10.29 -4.32 -1.15
N LYS A 159 11.33 -3.89 -0.43
CA LYS A 159 12.01 -4.62 0.66
C LYS A 159 11.67 -4.06 2.05
N GLU A 160 10.71 -3.13 2.13
CA GLU A 160 10.37 -2.34 3.32
C GLU A 160 11.44 -1.35 3.81
N ASP A 161 12.49 -1.08 3.03
CA ASP A 161 13.47 -0.03 3.36
C ASP A 161 12.81 1.35 3.23
N VAL A 162 13.11 2.26 4.17
CA VAL A 162 12.58 3.64 4.13
C VAL A 162 13.28 4.45 3.04
N ILE A 163 12.53 4.83 2.00
CA ILE A 163 12.98 5.74 0.94
C ILE A 163 12.99 7.18 1.47
N GLN A 164 11.89 7.61 2.09
CA GLN A 164 11.69 8.98 2.57
C GLN A 164 10.74 8.97 3.78
N THR A 165 10.89 9.90 4.71
CA THR A 165 9.86 10.20 5.73
C THR A 165 9.41 11.64 5.60
N SER A 166 8.09 11.85 5.55
CA SER A 166 7.46 13.17 5.62
C SER A 166 6.49 13.23 6.80
N LYS A 167 5.98 14.42 7.10
CA LYS A 167 4.99 14.63 8.16
C LYS A 167 3.62 14.97 7.59
N ILE A 168 2.59 14.53 8.30
CA ILE A 168 1.23 15.05 8.18
C ILE A 168 0.85 15.68 9.52
N THR A 169 0.27 16.88 9.48
CA THR A 169 -0.12 17.66 10.66
C THR A 169 -1.63 17.78 10.73
N PHE A 170 -2.20 17.46 11.90
CA PHE A 170 -3.61 17.70 12.21
C PHE A 170 -3.71 18.77 13.28
N ILE A 171 -4.49 19.83 13.03
CA ILE A 171 -4.61 20.99 13.92
C ILE A 171 -6.07 21.09 14.40
N TYR A 172 -6.30 21.21 15.70
CA TYR A 172 -7.63 21.49 16.21
C TYR A 172 -8.00 22.96 15.95
N LYS A 173 -9.16 23.20 15.31
CA LYS A 173 -9.63 24.54 14.97
C LYS A 173 -11.14 24.67 15.07
N LYS A 174 -11.60 25.19 16.21
CA LYS A 174 -13.00 25.23 16.65
C LYS A 174 -13.93 25.87 15.62
N ASP A 175 -13.58 27.06 15.14
CA ASP A 175 -14.49 27.93 14.36
C ASP A 175 -14.31 27.81 12.83
N LEU A 176 -13.87 26.65 12.34
CA LEU A 176 -13.75 26.38 10.89
C LEU A 176 -15.12 25.99 10.27
N GLN A 177 -15.57 26.74 9.26
CA GLN A 177 -16.77 26.46 8.47
C GLN A 177 -16.50 26.69 6.97
N PRO A 178 -17.06 25.87 6.05
CA PRO A 178 -16.87 25.95 4.59
C PRO A 178 -17.09 27.34 3.96
#